data_AF-A0A386JM78-F1
#
_entry.id   AF-A0A386JM78-F1
#
_cell.length_a   1.000
_cell.length_b   1.000
_cell.length_c   1.000
_cell.angle_alpha   90.00
_cell.angle_beta   90.00
_cell.angle_gamma   90.00
#
_symmetry.space_group_name_H-M   'P 1'
#
loop_
_entity.id
_entity.type
_entity.pdbx_description
1 polymer ?
#
loop_
_entity_poly.entity_id
_entity_poly.type
_entity_poly.pdbx_seq_one_letter_code
_entity_poly.pdbx_strand_id
1 'polypeptide(L)'
;MKIALVGSSGGHLTHMYLLKKFWENEDRFWVTFDKTDAKSILKEERFYPCYYPTNRNVKNTIKNTILAFKILRKEKPDLII
;
A
#
# COMPACT_ATOMS: atom_id res chain seq x y z
N MET A 1 -0.07 -1.96 17.16
CA MET A 1 -0.87 -2.61 16.10
C MET A 1 -0.07 -2.63 14.82
N LYS A 2 -0.37 -3.57 13.93
CA LYS A 2 0.21 -3.64 12.59
C LYS A 2 -0.77 -3.18 11.53
N ILE A 3 -0.41 -2.13 10.80
CA ILE A 3 -1.30 -1.44 9.86
C ILE A 3 -0.83 -1.66 8.42
N ALA A 4 -1.75 -2.07 7.55
CA ALA A 4 -1.57 -2.05 6.11
C ALA A 4 -2.17 -0.76 5.53
N LEU A 5 -1.33 0.09 4.95
CA LEU A 5 -1.73 1.34 4.29
C LEU A 5 -1.78 1.11 2.78
N VAL A 6 -2.98 1.03 2.22
CA VAL A 6 -3.24 0.56 0.85
C VAL A 6 -3.87 1.67 0.01
N GLY A 7 -3.26 2.00 -1.11
CA GLY A 7 -3.80 3.05 -1.96
C GLY A 7 -3.04 3.23 -3.26
N SER A 8 -3.62 3.96 -4.21
CA SER A 8 -2.89 4.37 -5.41
C SER A 8 -1.88 5.48 -5.09
N SER A 9 -0.90 5.69 -5.99
CA SER A 9 0.02 6.83 -5.88
C SER A 9 -0.71 8.17 -6.15
N GLY A 10 -0.03 9.30 -5.99
CA GLY A 10 -0.61 10.63 -6.12
C GLY A 10 -1.54 10.99 -4.96
N GLY A 11 -2.72 11.54 -5.26
CA GLY A 11 -3.62 12.12 -4.24
C GLY A 11 -4.05 11.16 -3.12
N HIS A 12 -4.28 9.88 -3.41
CA HIS A 12 -4.63 8.89 -2.38
C HIS A 12 -3.46 8.67 -1.41
N LEU A 13 -2.23 8.56 -1.93
CA LEU A 13 -1.03 8.46 -1.11
C LEU A 13 -0.86 9.73 -0.26
N THR A 14 -1.06 10.91 -0.84
CA THR A 14 -0.99 12.18 -0.11
C THR A 14 -2.01 12.23 1.03
N HIS A 15 -3.27 11.88 0.78
CA HIS A 15 -4.31 11.88 1.81
C HIS A 15 -4.01 10.90 2.95
N MET A 16 -3.53 9.71 2.61
CA MET A 16 -3.14 8.72 3.62
C MET A 16 -1.91 9.16 4.41
N TYR A 17 -0.98 9.88 3.78
CA TYR A 17 0.16 10.47 4.47
C TYR A 17 -0.25 11.60 5.43
N LEU A 18 -1.35 12.32 5.17
CA LEU A 18 -1.89 13.31 6.13
C LEU A 18 -2.38 12.67 7.43
N LEU A 19 -2.69 11.37 7.42
CA LEU A 19 -3.02 10.60 8.62
C LEU A 19 -1.78 10.21 9.44
N LYS A 20 -0.59 10.79 9.17
CA LYS A 20 0.67 10.43 9.84
C LYS A 20 0.58 10.34 11.35
N LYS A 21 -0.06 11.30 12.01
CA LYS A 21 -0.24 11.29 13.48
C LYS A 21 -0.94 10.03 14.00
N PHE A 22 -1.79 9.41 13.18
CA PHE A 22 -2.47 8.17 13.52
C PHE A 22 -1.56 6.95 13.36
N TRP A 23 -0.82 6.84 12.24
CA TRP A 23 -0.06 5.63 11.93
C TRP A 23 1.42 5.68 12.32
N GLU A 24 2.01 6.83 12.66
CA GLU A 24 3.47 6.99 12.82
C GLU A 24 4.10 6.20 13.96
N ASN A 25 3.34 5.87 14.99
CA ASN A 25 3.81 5.09 16.15
C ASN A 25 3.49 3.59 16.06
N GLU A 26 2.93 3.13 14.93
CA GLU A 26 2.46 1.75 14.73
C GLU A 26 3.38 0.97 13.78
N ASP A 27 3.49 -0.37 13.90
CA ASP A 27 4.16 -1.16 12.85
C ASP A 27 3.33 -1.07 11.57
N ARG A 28 3.97 -0.82 10.43
CA ARG A 28 3.24 -0.50 9.20
C ARG A 28 3.95 -0.96 7.95
N PHE A 29 3.14 -1.14 6.92
CA PHE A 29 3.63 -1.33 5.56
C PHE A 29 2.66 -0.72 4.58
N TRP A 30 3.21 -0.35 3.42
CA TRP A 30 2.50 0.34 2.37
C TRP A 30 2.31 -0.58 1.17
N VAL A 31 1.13 -0.56 0.58
CA VAL A 31 0.85 -1.21 -0.70
C VAL A 31 0.38 -0.13 -1.68
N THR A 32 1.24 0.23 -2.63
CA THR A 32 0.93 1.27 -3.62
C THR A 32 1.63 1.03 -4.96
N PHE A 33 1.46 1.93 -5.93
CA PHE A 33 2.04 1.80 -7.26
C PHE A 33 3.54 2.13 -7.24
N ASP A 34 4.31 1.40 -8.04
CA ASP A 34 5.77 1.62 -8.19
C ASP A 34 6.11 2.86 -9.03
N LYS A 35 5.64 4.04 -8.59
CA LYS A 35 5.88 5.33 -9.24
C LYS A 35 6.90 6.17 -8.47
N THR A 36 7.48 7.15 -9.14
CA THR A 36 8.54 8.03 -8.60
C THR A 36 8.08 8.83 -7.37
N ASP A 37 6.84 9.31 -7.37
CA ASP A 37 6.22 9.99 -6.23
C ASP A 37 6.12 9.07 -5.01
N ALA A 38 5.63 7.85 -5.19
CA ALA A 38 5.52 6.85 -4.13
C ALA A 38 6.91 6.46 -3.57
N LYS A 39 7.89 6.21 -4.45
CA LYS A 39 9.27 5.89 -4.05
C LYS A 39 9.92 7.01 -3.23
N SER A 40 9.65 8.26 -3.60
CA SER A 40 10.19 9.43 -2.89
C SER A 40 9.58 9.57 -1.50
N ILE A 41 8.24 9.50 -1.40
CA ILE A 41 7.52 9.65 -0.13
C ILE A 41 7.78 8.47 0.82
N LEU A 42 7.86 7.26 0.30
CA LEU A 42 7.95 6.01 1.07
C LEU A 42 9.37 5.44 1.15
N LYS A 43 10.40 6.26 0.92
CA LYS A 43 11.80 5.81 0.80
C LYS A 43 12.28 5.01 2.03
N GLU A 44 11.85 5.43 3.23
CA GLU A 44 12.24 4.82 4.51
C GLU A 44 11.17 3.88 5.07
N GLU A 45 10.14 3.55 4.28
CA GLU A 45 8.98 2.77 4.71
C GLU A 45 8.99 1.36 4.10
N ARG A 46 8.36 0.39 4.77
CA ARG A 46 8.17 -0.96 4.20
C ARG A 46 7.14 -0.89 3.08
N PHE A 47 7.61 -0.97 1.85
CA PHE A 47 6.78 -0.77 0.65
C PHE A 47 6.66 -2.04 -0.20
N TYR A 48 5.43 -2.38 -0.59
CA TYR A 48 5.08 -3.44 -1.51
C TYR A 48 4.44 -2.86 -2.79
N PRO A 49 5.10 -2.96 -3.95
CA PRO A 49 4.52 -2.47 -5.20
C PRO A 49 3.37 -3.35 -5.69
N CYS A 50 2.22 -2.76 -5.98
CA CYS A 50 1.08 -3.44 -6.61
C CYS A 50 0.94 -3.09 -8.10
N TYR A 51 0.21 -3.94 -8.84
CA TYR A 51 0.08 -3.83 -10.29
C TYR A 51 -0.93 -2.75 -10.69
N TYR A 52 -0.56 -1.92 -11.66
CA TYR A 52 -1.38 -0.86 -12.25
C TYR A 52 -1.24 -0.84 -13.79
N PRO A 53 -2.18 -0.26 -14.56
CA PRO A 53 -3.44 0.35 -14.12
C PRO A 53 -4.44 -0.71 -13.62
N THR A 54 -5.24 -0.34 -12.62
CA THR A 54 -6.28 -1.21 -12.03
C THR A 54 -7.64 -1.04 -12.69
N ASN A 55 -7.89 0.11 -13.33
CA ASN A 55 -9.15 0.41 -13.99
C ASN A 55 -9.33 -0.45 -15.25
N ARG A 56 -10.46 -1.16 -15.34
CA ARG A 56 -10.84 -2.01 -16.48
C ARG A 56 -9.76 -3.03 -16.88
N ASN A 57 -9.02 -3.56 -15.90
CA ASN A 57 -7.90 -4.46 -16.15
C ASN A 57 -8.00 -5.74 -15.30
N VAL A 58 -8.73 -6.75 -15.82
CA VAL A 58 -8.94 -8.05 -15.16
C VAL A 58 -7.64 -8.77 -14.85
N LYS A 59 -6.65 -8.69 -15.75
CA LYS A 59 -5.32 -9.30 -15.56
C LYS A 59 -4.64 -8.75 -14.31
N ASN A 60 -4.68 -7.43 -14.11
CA ASN A 60 -4.11 -6.80 -12.94
C ASN A 60 -4.96 -7.05 -11.68
N THR A 61 -6.28 -7.16 -11.79
CA THR A 61 -7.12 -7.61 -10.67
C THR A 61 -6.65 -8.96 -10.15
N ILE A 62 -6.52 -9.97 -11.01
CA ILE A 62 -6.06 -11.32 -10.61
C ILE A 62 -4.68 -11.28 -9.97
N LYS A 63 -3.73 -10.57 -10.60
CA LYS A 63 -2.37 -10.42 -10.06
C LYS A 63 -2.37 -9.76 -8.69
N ASN A 64 -3.16 -8.70 -8.50
CA ASN A 64 -3.27 -7.99 -7.24
C ASN A 64 -3.98 -8.82 -6.17
N THR A 65 -4.97 -9.65 -6.53
CA THR A 65 -5.60 -10.59 -5.58
C THR A 65 -4.59 -11.61 -5.06
N ILE A 66 -3.77 -12.20 -5.94
CA ILE A 66 -2.70 -13.13 -5.54
C ILE A 66 -1.65 -12.43 -4.68
N LEU A 67 -1.26 -11.20 -5.05
CA LEU A 67 -0.33 -10.38 -4.29
C LEU A 67 -0.87 -10.08 -2.88
N ALA A 68 -2.12 -9.61 -2.79
CA ALA A 68 -2.79 -9.31 -1.54
C ALA A 68 -2.83 -10.54 -0.63
N PHE A 69 -3.21 -11.71 -1.15
CA PHE A 69 -3.21 -12.95 -0.38
C PHE A 69 -1.83 -13.28 0.19
N LYS A 70 -0.76 -13.14 -0.61
CA LYS A 70 0.62 -13.38 -0.16
C LYS A 70 1.04 -12.39 0.93
N ILE A 71 0.76 -11.10 0.75
CA ILE A 71 1.12 -10.05 1.70
C ILE A 71 0.35 -10.23 3.01
N LEU A 72 -0.97 -10.42 2.95
CA LEU A 72 -1.80 -10.58 4.15
C LEU A 72 -1.40 -11.80 4.96
N ARG A 73 -1.08 -12.93 4.31
CA ARG A 73 -0.60 -14.13 5.00
C ARG A 73 0.77 -13.95 5.65
N LYS A 74 1.65 -13.17 5.01
CA LYS A 74 3.01 -12.88 5.51
C LYS A 74 2.99 -11.86 6.65
N GLU A 75 2.33 -10.73 6.43
CA GLU A 75 2.38 -9.57 7.32
C GLU A 75 1.38 -9.69 8.47
N LYS A 76 0.22 -10.31 8.26
CA LYS A 76 -0.87 -10.45 9.23
C LYS A 76 -1.22 -9.12 9.92
N PRO A 77 -1.64 -8.09 9.16
CA PRO A 77 -2.02 -6.80 9.75
C PRO A 77 -3.26 -6.93 10.65
N ASP A 78 -3.32 -6.13 11.71
CA ASP A 78 -4.49 -5.97 12.57
C ASP A 78 -5.53 -5.04 11.91
N LEU A 79 -5.09 -4.11 11.07
CA LEU A 79 -5.92 -3.11 10.39
C LEU A 79 -5.45 -2.87 8.96
N ILE A 80 -6.40 -2.72 8.03
CA ILE A 80 -6.14 -2.31 6.64
C ILE A 80 -6.91 -1.02 6.39
N ILE A 81 -6.20 0.00 5.90
CA ILE A 81 -6.74 1.31 5.49
C ILE A 81 -6.53 1.49 4.00
#